data_AF-A0A4V5TR30-F1
#
_entry.id   AF-A0A4V5TR30-F1
#
_cell.length_a   1.000
_cell.length_b   1.000
_cell.length_c   1.000
_cell.angle_alpha   90.00
_cell.angle_beta   90.00
_cell.angle_gamma   90.00
#
_symmetry.space_group_name_H-M   'P 1'
#
loop_
_entity.id
_entity.type
_entity.pdbx_description
1 polymer ?
#
loop_
_entity_poly.entity_id
_entity_poly.type
_entity_poly.pdbx_seq_one_letter_code
_entity_poly.pdbx_strand_id
1 'polypeptide(L)'
;MSTSSRRHTLAVGAAAAFLLSSFTASGASAYAPVKGSDVAPVAQGKVTFDCLLLPFQSAFRYEGKVSVAGPRDFEPGTTVELVGKFPKLPGIAPVPIENGTMRVRAIGTVGGQEMELRATHTVNSEANAEVVMPRLTGQVQLDDADAQIEVTGFNFAFDEMMNINITADCEATKGGVIGSMASASGASADGGDSETKAAAADDEGMPAVVLGGGALAVVAAGLLFWFSRRARRA
;
A
#
# COMPACT_ATOMS: atom_id res chain seq x y z
N MET A 1 29.62 -44.29 -48.74
CA MET A 1 28.50 -43.84 -47.87
C MET A 1 28.64 -42.34 -47.72
N SER A 2 27.71 -41.59 -48.29
CA SER A 2 27.77 -40.13 -48.44
C SER A 2 26.79 -39.52 -47.45
N THR A 3 27.26 -38.73 -46.49
CA THR A 3 26.40 -37.96 -45.58
C THR A 3 26.60 -36.46 -45.81
N SER A 4 25.56 -35.92 -46.42
CA SER A 4 25.37 -34.54 -46.89
C SER A 4 25.42 -33.53 -45.74
N SER A 5 26.34 -32.57 -45.86
CA SER A 5 26.38 -31.33 -45.09
C SER A 5 25.28 -30.37 -45.60
N ARG A 6 24.32 -29.98 -44.75
CA ARG A 6 23.42 -28.85 -45.01
C ARG A 6 23.66 -27.77 -43.97
N ARG A 7 24.30 -26.69 -44.42
CA ARG A 7 24.36 -25.40 -43.74
C ARG A 7 23.05 -24.67 -44.01
N HIS A 8 22.32 -24.30 -42.96
CA HIS A 8 21.23 -23.34 -43.06
C HIS A 8 21.67 -22.04 -42.39
N THR A 9 22.10 -21.11 -43.22
CA THR A 9 22.28 -19.69 -42.90
C THR A 9 20.92 -19.03 -43.07
N LEU A 10 20.32 -18.54 -41.98
CA LEU A 10 19.20 -17.61 -42.03
C LEU A 10 19.57 -16.35 -41.25
N ALA A 11 19.88 -15.31 -42.01
CA ALA A 11 19.93 -13.94 -41.54
C ALA A 11 18.48 -13.42 -41.46
N VAL A 12 18.07 -12.99 -40.26
CA VAL A 12 16.88 -12.17 -40.09
C VAL A 12 17.33 -10.90 -39.37
N GLY A 13 17.48 -9.83 -40.16
CA GLY A 13 17.72 -8.49 -39.65
C GLY A 13 16.42 -7.91 -39.11
N ALA A 14 16.41 -7.53 -37.84
CA ALA A 14 15.38 -6.70 -37.24
C ALA A 14 16.00 -5.32 -36.97
N ALA A 15 15.68 -4.37 -37.84
CA ALA A 15 15.98 -2.96 -37.61
C ALA A 15 14.96 -2.41 -36.60
N ALA A 16 15.35 -2.34 -35.33
CA ALA A 16 14.55 -1.66 -34.30
C ALA A 16 14.78 -0.14 -34.42
N ALA A 17 13.82 0.54 -35.02
CA ALA A 17 13.75 2.00 -34.99
C ALA A 17 13.36 2.45 -33.57
N PHE A 18 14.34 2.89 -32.80
CA PHE A 18 14.12 3.56 -31.52
C PHE A 18 13.54 4.96 -31.78
N LEU A 19 12.22 5.09 -31.66
CA LEU A 19 11.55 6.39 -31.57
C LEU A 19 11.86 6.99 -30.19
N LEU A 20 12.68 8.06 -30.19
CA LEU A 20 12.91 8.93 -29.04
C LEU A 20 11.65 9.74 -28.76
N SER A 21 10.75 9.18 -27.94
CA SER A 21 9.64 9.92 -27.36
C SER A 21 10.18 10.82 -26.25
N SER A 22 10.17 12.13 -26.48
CA SER A 22 10.45 13.16 -25.50
C SER A 22 9.46 13.01 -24.34
N PHE A 23 9.90 12.45 -23.21
CA PHE A 23 9.15 12.48 -21.97
C PHE A 23 9.14 13.93 -21.46
N THR A 24 8.07 14.65 -21.76
CA THR A 24 7.72 15.88 -21.04
C THR A 24 7.57 15.52 -19.57
N ALA A 25 8.48 16.03 -18.74
CA ALA A 25 8.40 15.93 -17.29
C ALA A 25 7.09 16.58 -16.82
N SER A 26 6.08 15.75 -16.55
CA SER A 26 4.84 16.18 -15.91
C SER A 26 5.19 16.88 -14.61
N GLY A 27 4.87 18.17 -14.55
CA GLY A 27 5.09 19.00 -13.38
C GLY A 27 4.52 18.34 -12.13
N ALA A 28 5.25 18.47 -11.02
CA ALA A 28 4.82 18.05 -9.71
C ALA A 28 3.48 18.72 -9.38
N SER A 29 2.38 18.00 -9.64
CA SER A 29 1.05 18.40 -9.21
C SER A 29 1.05 18.30 -7.69
N ALA A 30 0.86 19.44 -7.02
CA ALA A 30 0.68 19.49 -5.59
C ALA A 30 -0.62 18.74 -5.23
N TYR A 31 -0.50 17.48 -4.79
CA TYR A 31 -1.64 16.66 -4.39
C TYR A 31 -2.34 17.31 -3.19
N ALA A 32 -3.54 17.85 -3.43
CA ALA A 32 -4.44 18.24 -2.37
C ALA A 32 -4.88 16.99 -1.59
N PRO A 33 -4.90 17.01 -0.25
CA PRO A 33 -5.39 15.89 0.54
C PRO A 33 -6.87 15.65 0.24
N VAL A 34 -7.20 14.47 -0.30
CA VAL A 34 -8.58 14.03 -0.55
C VAL A 34 -9.34 14.01 0.78
N LYS A 35 -10.39 14.83 0.90
CA LYS A 35 -11.26 14.89 2.08
C LYS A 35 -12.20 13.67 2.11
N GLY A 36 -11.87 12.69 2.94
CA GLY A 36 -12.79 12.03 3.88
C GLY A 36 -13.92 11.11 3.42
N SER A 37 -14.61 11.32 2.29
CA SER A 37 -15.84 10.57 1.96
C SER A 37 -15.88 9.93 0.58
N ASP A 38 -14.95 10.28 -0.32
CA ASP A 38 -14.98 9.84 -1.74
C ASP A 38 -13.96 8.73 -2.07
N VAL A 39 -13.40 8.08 -1.06
CA VAL A 39 -12.39 7.02 -1.26
C VAL A 39 -13.07 5.67 -1.42
N ALA A 40 -12.73 4.92 -2.48
CA ALA A 40 -13.28 3.61 -2.80
C ALA A 40 -13.14 2.63 -1.63
N PRO A 41 -13.95 1.55 -1.58
CA PRO A 41 -13.64 0.41 -0.74
C PRO A 41 -12.17 0.03 -0.94
N VAL A 42 -11.42 0.02 0.16
CA VAL A 42 -9.98 -0.20 0.14
C VAL A 42 -9.74 -1.70 0.11
N ALA A 43 -9.05 -2.21 -0.91
CA ALA A 43 -8.57 -3.58 -0.91
C ALA A 43 -7.45 -3.70 0.14
N GLN A 44 -7.58 -4.65 1.07
CA GLN A 44 -6.65 -4.81 2.19
C GLN A 44 -6.37 -6.27 2.50
N GLY A 45 -5.09 -6.63 2.55
CA GLY A 45 -4.65 -8.00 2.83
C GLY A 45 -3.40 -8.01 3.71
N LYS A 46 -3.20 -9.12 4.42
CA LYS A 46 -1.92 -9.39 5.08
C LYS A 46 -1.00 -10.05 4.07
N VAL A 47 0.12 -9.41 3.79
CA VAL A 47 1.14 -9.90 2.86
C VAL A 47 2.41 -10.21 3.64
N THR A 48 3.11 -11.25 3.22
CA THR A 48 4.43 -11.59 3.72
C THR A 48 5.41 -11.56 2.57
N PHE A 49 6.46 -10.76 2.73
CA PHE A 49 7.54 -10.59 1.79
C PHE A 49 8.83 -11.18 2.36
N ASP A 50 9.60 -11.84 1.49
CA ASP A 50 10.97 -12.23 1.77
C ASP A 50 11.89 -11.28 1.00
N CYS A 51 12.72 -10.56 1.75
CA CYS A 51 13.54 -9.46 1.25
C CYS A 51 15.03 -9.82 1.29
N LEU A 52 15.78 -9.37 0.28
CA LEU A 52 17.24 -9.43 0.24
C LEU A 52 17.83 -8.02 0.21
N LEU A 53 18.56 -7.66 1.26
CA LEU A 53 19.24 -6.36 1.37
C LEU A 53 20.63 -6.42 0.73
N LEU A 54 20.85 -5.59 -0.29
CA LEU A 54 22.11 -5.39 -0.99
C LEU A 54 22.77 -4.06 -0.56
N PRO A 55 24.11 -3.99 -0.49
CA PRO A 55 25.08 -5.04 -0.84
C PRO A 55 25.38 -6.05 0.28
N PHE A 56 24.68 -5.97 1.42
CA PHE A 56 24.98 -6.76 2.61
C PHE A 56 24.62 -8.25 2.49
N GLN A 57 23.90 -8.65 1.45
CA GLN A 57 23.38 -10.01 1.24
C GLN A 57 22.61 -10.54 2.45
N SER A 58 21.93 -9.65 3.16
CA SER A 58 21.18 -9.98 4.38
C SER A 58 19.72 -10.21 4.04
N ALA A 59 19.22 -11.41 4.30
CA ALA A 59 17.82 -11.73 4.12
C ALA A 59 17.01 -11.32 5.35
N PHE A 60 15.82 -10.75 5.15
CA PHE A 60 14.89 -10.46 6.23
C PHE A 60 13.44 -10.68 5.78
N ARG A 61 12.58 -11.00 6.73
CA ARG A 61 11.14 -11.17 6.48
C ARG A 61 10.40 -9.90 6.85
N TYR A 62 9.52 -9.46 5.96
CA TYR A 62 8.70 -8.28 6.16
C TYR A 62 7.24 -8.65 5.99
N GLU A 63 6.45 -8.42 7.04
CA GLU A 63 5.04 -8.78 7.06
C GLU A 63 4.18 -7.62 7.54
N GLY A 64 2.97 -7.55 7.01
CA GLY A 64 1.95 -6.70 7.57
C GLY A 64 0.80 -6.45 6.61
N LYS A 65 -0.04 -5.49 6.97
CA LYS A 65 -1.26 -5.17 6.25
C LYS A 65 -0.96 -4.17 5.15
N VAL A 66 -1.12 -4.59 3.89
CA VAL A 66 -1.04 -3.73 2.71
C VAL A 66 -2.45 -3.30 2.35
N SER A 67 -2.59 -2.04 1.94
CA SER A 67 -3.87 -1.51 1.45
C SER A 67 -3.68 -0.75 0.15
N VAL A 68 -4.52 -1.01 -0.84
CA VAL A 68 -4.56 -0.25 -2.09
C VAL A 68 -5.97 0.30 -2.29
N ALA A 69 -6.05 1.58 -2.65
CA ALA A 69 -7.29 2.29 -2.92
C ALA A 69 -7.24 2.94 -4.29
N GLY A 70 -8.37 2.96 -5.00
CA GLY A 70 -8.59 3.73 -6.21
C GLY A 70 -9.73 4.76 -6.04
N PRO A 71 -10.12 5.45 -7.13
CA PRO A 71 -11.33 6.28 -7.14
C PRO A 71 -12.59 5.42 -6.95
N ARG A 72 -13.63 5.98 -6.29
CA ARG A 72 -14.93 5.31 -6.09
C ARG A 72 -15.64 5.02 -7.40
N ASP A 73 -15.64 6.02 -8.26
CA ASP A 73 -16.38 6.01 -9.51
C ASP A 73 -15.36 6.03 -10.64
N PHE A 74 -15.24 4.91 -11.32
CA PHE A 74 -14.48 4.81 -12.56
C PHE A 74 -15.28 4.00 -13.57
N GLU A 75 -15.10 4.34 -14.84
CA GLU A 75 -15.67 3.63 -15.97
C GLU A 75 -14.69 2.57 -16.48
N PRO A 76 -15.15 1.38 -16.86
CA PRO A 76 -14.34 0.40 -17.58
C PRO A 76 -13.61 1.01 -18.79
N GLY A 77 -12.36 0.62 -18.99
CA GLY A 77 -11.46 1.14 -20.02
C GLY A 77 -10.75 2.45 -19.66
N THR A 78 -10.96 3.00 -18.46
CA THR A 78 -10.29 4.24 -18.02
C THR A 78 -9.01 3.99 -17.22
N THR A 79 -8.07 4.93 -17.32
CA THR A 79 -6.90 4.96 -16.45
C THR A 79 -7.26 5.57 -15.10
N VAL A 80 -7.04 4.82 -14.04
CA VAL A 80 -7.29 5.27 -12.67
C VAL A 80 -5.98 5.44 -11.91
N GLU A 81 -5.99 6.37 -10.96
CA GLU A 81 -4.89 6.49 -10.00
C GLU A 81 -5.13 5.55 -8.80
N LEU A 82 -4.09 4.79 -8.47
CA LEU A 82 -4.05 3.93 -7.30
C LEU A 82 -3.14 4.50 -6.23
N VAL A 83 -3.53 4.31 -4.98
CA VAL A 83 -2.81 4.72 -3.78
C VAL A 83 -2.57 3.52 -2.88
N GLY A 84 -1.30 3.13 -2.75
CA GLY A 84 -0.85 2.06 -1.87
C GLY A 84 -0.36 2.57 -0.52
N LYS A 85 -0.68 1.86 0.56
CA LYS A 85 -0.05 2.01 1.88
C LYS A 85 0.51 0.66 2.31
N PHE A 86 1.78 0.71 2.71
CA PHE A 86 2.54 -0.43 3.21
C PHE A 86 2.80 -0.25 4.70
N PRO A 87 2.99 -1.34 5.47
CA PRO A 87 3.36 -1.24 6.88
C PRO A 87 4.73 -0.58 7.03
N LYS A 88 5.11 -0.17 8.24
CA LYS A 88 6.47 0.36 8.46
C LYS A 88 7.49 -0.75 8.26
N LEU A 89 8.65 -0.44 7.68
CA LEU A 89 9.75 -1.39 7.58
C LEU A 89 10.30 -1.66 8.98
N PRO A 90 10.68 -2.91 9.29
CA PRO A 90 11.35 -3.23 10.53
C PRO A 90 12.68 -2.48 10.61
N GLY A 91 13.14 -2.21 11.82
CA GLY A 91 14.41 -1.52 12.05
C GLY A 91 15.61 -2.39 11.71
N ILE A 92 15.97 -2.42 10.43
CA ILE A 92 17.06 -3.22 9.87
C ILE A 92 18.39 -2.45 9.77
N ALA A 93 18.36 -1.12 9.93
CA ALA A 93 19.54 -0.27 9.77
C ALA A 93 20.35 -0.24 11.08
N PRO A 94 21.61 -0.73 11.10
CA PRO A 94 22.43 -0.76 12.33
C PRO A 94 22.95 0.62 12.74
N VAL A 95 22.85 1.59 11.83
CA VAL A 95 23.25 2.99 12.03
C VAL A 95 22.03 3.89 11.77
N PRO A 96 21.99 5.09 12.39
CA PRO A 96 20.95 6.07 12.09
C PRO A 96 20.96 6.45 10.61
N ILE A 97 19.78 6.75 10.07
CA ILE A 97 19.57 7.32 8.74
C ILE A 97 19.26 8.80 8.93
N GLU A 98 20.11 9.67 8.41
CA GLU A 98 19.94 11.12 8.46
C GLU A 98 19.74 11.66 7.05
N ASN A 99 18.57 12.23 6.77
CA ASN A 99 18.19 12.81 5.48
C ASN A 99 18.37 11.86 4.28
N GLY A 100 18.18 10.56 4.49
CA GLY A 100 18.30 9.56 3.43
C GLY A 100 17.12 9.63 2.47
N THR A 101 17.36 9.75 1.16
CA THR A 101 16.29 9.70 0.16
C THR A 101 15.97 8.24 -0.15
N MET A 102 14.78 7.79 0.26
CA MET A 102 14.26 6.46 -0.04
C MET A 102 13.34 6.51 -1.26
N ARG A 103 13.63 5.68 -2.25
CA ARG A 103 12.79 5.40 -3.42
C ARG A 103 12.15 4.04 -3.21
N VAL A 104 10.83 3.96 -3.37
CA VAL A 104 10.07 2.72 -3.19
C VAL A 104 9.28 2.44 -4.47
N ARG A 105 9.26 1.18 -4.88
CA ARG A 105 8.52 0.65 -6.02
C ARG A 105 7.80 -0.62 -5.60
N ALA A 106 6.47 -0.65 -5.69
CA ALA A 106 5.70 -1.89 -5.53
C ALA A 106 5.17 -2.33 -6.90
N ILE A 107 5.20 -3.63 -7.15
CA ILE A 107 4.71 -4.26 -8.37
C ILE A 107 3.62 -5.27 -8.04
N GLY A 108 2.71 -5.46 -8.98
CA GLY A 108 1.60 -6.38 -8.83
C GLY A 108 0.67 -6.36 -10.03
N THR A 109 -0.56 -6.82 -9.82
CA THR A 109 -1.60 -6.78 -10.83
C THR A 109 -2.92 -6.24 -10.27
N VAL A 110 -3.73 -5.65 -11.15
CA VAL A 110 -5.11 -5.25 -10.86
C VAL A 110 -5.99 -5.70 -12.01
N GLY A 111 -6.92 -6.63 -11.75
CA GLY A 111 -7.73 -7.24 -12.81
C GLY A 111 -6.88 -7.96 -13.86
N GLY A 112 -5.71 -8.48 -13.46
CA GLY A 112 -4.75 -9.11 -14.37
C GLY A 112 -3.84 -8.13 -15.14
N GLN A 113 -4.09 -6.82 -15.09
CA GLN A 113 -3.21 -5.80 -15.67
C GLN A 113 -2.04 -5.50 -14.74
N GLU A 114 -0.83 -5.34 -15.27
CA GLU A 114 0.33 -4.97 -14.45
C GLU A 114 0.12 -3.59 -13.81
N MET A 115 0.37 -3.50 -12.50
CA MET A 115 0.39 -2.23 -11.78
C MET A 115 1.77 -1.96 -11.19
N GLU A 116 2.09 -0.67 -11.12
CA GLU A 116 3.29 -0.19 -10.47
C GLU A 116 2.99 1.04 -9.61
N LEU A 117 3.31 0.95 -8.32
CA LEU A 117 3.17 2.05 -7.37
C LEU A 117 4.56 2.56 -6.96
N ARG A 118 4.77 3.88 -7.00
CA ARG A 118 6.05 4.51 -6.68
C ARG A 118 5.91 5.57 -5.60
N ALA A 119 6.99 5.80 -4.86
CA ALA A 119 7.16 7.02 -4.07
C ALA A 119 8.64 7.33 -3.85
N THR A 120 8.91 8.59 -3.56
CA THR A 120 10.20 9.06 -3.05
C THR A 120 9.94 9.82 -1.76
N HIS A 121 10.72 9.55 -0.71
CA HIS A 121 10.56 10.21 0.58
C HIS A 121 11.89 10.34 1.29
N THR A 122 12.08 11.47 1.98
CA THR A 122 13.21 11.65 2.89
C THR A 122 12.93 10.93 4.20
N VAL A 123 13.82 10.05 4.59
CA VAL A 123 13.74 9.24 5.80
C VAL A 123 14.75 9.76 6.82
N ASN A 124 14.27 9.92 8.05
CA ASN A 124 15.10 10.09 9.23
C ASN A 124 14.71 9.00 10.23
N SER A 125 15.68 8.20 10.69
CA SER A 125 15.44 7.08 11.60
C SER A 125 16.64 6.83 12.49
N GLU A 126 16.39 6.53 13.77
CA GLU A 126 17.44 6.07 14.69
C GLU A 126 17.93 4.67 14.29
N ALA A 127 19.11 4.28 14.81
CA ALA A 127 19.62 2.94 14.63
C ALA A 127 18.59 1.89 15.11
N ASN A 128 18.29 0.91 14.26
CA ASN A 128 17.32 -0.17 14.47
C ASN A 128 15.88 0.30 14.75
N ALA A 129 15.54 1.56 14.45
CA ALA A 129 14.15 2.02 14.55
C ALA A 129 13.35 1.68 13.29
N GLU A 130 12.03 1.49 13.45
CA GLU A 130 11.12 1.28 12.33
C GLU A 130 11.16 2.45 11.35
N VAL A 131 11.21 2.14 10.06
CA VAL A 131 11.20 3.17 9.00
C VAL A 131 9.79 3.34 8.45
N VAL A 132 9.29 4.58 8.47
CA VAL A 132 7.98 4.91 7.92
C VAL A 132 8.01 4.77 6.39
N MET A 133 7.11 3.94 5.86
CA MET A 133 6.93 3.80 4.42
C MET A 133 6.10 4.96 3.87
N PRO A 134 6.52 5.60 2.76
CA PRO A 134 5.71 6.59 2.10
C PRO A 134 4.46 5.96 1.49
N ARG A 135 3.47 6.80 1.28
CA ARG A 135 2.31 6.45 0.45
C ARG A 135 2.79 6.30 -1.00
N LEU A 136 2.51 5.15 -1.61
CA LEU A 136 2.84 4.89 -3.00
C LEU A 136 1.68 5.30 -3.91
N THR A 137 1.99 5.83 -5.09
CA THR A 137 0.97 6.14 -6.11
C THR A 137 1.34 5.56 -7.46
N GLY A 138 0.35 5.23 -8.27
CA GLY A 138 0.53 4.69 -9.61
C GLY A 138 -0.72 4.84 -10.43
N GLN A 139 -0.62 4.53 -11.73
CA GLN A 139 -1.77 4.52 -12.62
C GLN A 139 -1.92 3.15 -13.26
N VAL A 140 -3.15 2.70 -13.44
CA VAL A 140 -3.46 1.45 -14.14
C VAL A 140 -4.72 1.66 -14.98
N GLN A 141 -4.79 0.98 -16.13
CA GLN A 141 -6.02 0.91 -16.89
C GLN A 141 -6.89 -0.22 -16.32
N LEU A 142 -8.15 0.08 -16.00
CA LEU A 142 -9.08 -0.92 -15.50
C LEU A 142 -10.12 -1.24 -16.57
N ASP A 143 -10.14 -2.49 -17.01
CA ASP A 143 -11.09 -2.98 -18.01
C ASP A 143 -12.41 -3.47 -17.38
N ASP A 144 -12.41 -3.72 -16.06
CA ASP A 144 -13.54 -4.24 -15.31
C ASP A 144 -13.86 -3.36 -14.09
N ALA A 145 -15.15 -3.26 -13.76
CA ALA A 145 -15.63 -2.53 -12.57
C ALA A 145 -15.26 -3.23 -11.25
N ASP A 146 -15.02 -4.55 -11.30
CA ASP A 146 -14.55 -5.38 -10.19
C ASP A 146 -13.19 -5.96 -10.54
N ALA A 147 -12.13 -5.42 -9.94
CA ALA A 147 -10.76 -5.81 -10.23
C ALA A 147 -10.06 -6.34 -8.99
N GLN A 148 -9.61 -7.60 -9.04
CA GLN A 148 -8.78 -8.19 -7.98
C GLN A 148 -7.40 -7.53 -7.97
N ILE A 149 -6.89 -7.19 -6.79
CA ILE A 149 -5.55 -6.67 -6.59
C ILE A 149 -4.64 -7.74 -6.01
N GLU A 150 -3.50 -7.93 -6.66
CA GLU A 150 -2.39 -8.75 -6.19
C GLU A 150 -1.11 -7.91 -6.11
N VAL A 151 -0.38 -8.01 -5.00
CA VAL A 151 0.97 -7.45 -4.85
C VAL A 151 1.98 -8.59 -4.88
N THR A 152 2.83 -8.60 -5.91
CA THR A 152 3.81 -9.68 -6.13
C THR A 152 5.17 -9.36 -5.55
N GLY A 153 5.50 -8.08 -5.42
CA GLY A 153 6.78 -7.68 -4.84
C GLY A 153 6.88 -6.18 -4.57
N PHE A 154 7.92 -5.80 -3.86
CA PHE A 154 8.31 -4.41 -3.73
C PHE A 154 9.84 -4.31 -3.65
N ASN A 155 10.35 -3.16 -4.07
CA ASN A 155 11.75 -2.80 -3.98
C ASN A 155 11.84 -1.45 -3.26
N PHE A 156 12.86 -1.28 -2.44
CA PHE A 156 13.28 0.04 -2.02
C PHE A 156 14.77 0.24 -2.24
N ALA A 157 15.14 1.47 -2.58
CA ALA A 157 16.50 1.90 -2.77
C ALA A 157 16.71 3.21 -2.00
N PHE A 158 17.79 3.29 -1.24
CA PHE A 158 18.29 4.56 -0.76
C PHE A 158 19.28 5.12 -1.78
N ASP A 159 19.28 6.45 -1.93
CA ASP A 159 20.36 7.13 -2.63
C ASP A 159 21.70 6.88 -1.93
N GLU A 160 22.81 7.15 -2.61
CA GLU A 160 24.15 6.87 -2.11
C GLU A 160 24.38 7.52 -0.74
N MET A 161 24.53 6.69 0.29
CA MET A 161 24.84 7.10 1.66
C MET A 161 26.17 6.47 2.05
N MET A 162 27.13 7.29 2.49
CA MET A 162 28.48 6.81 2.86
C MET A 162 29.17 5.99 1.75
N ASN A 163 28.98 6.38 0.49
CA ASN A 163 29.48 5.69 -0.71
C ASN A 163 28.92 4.26 -0.91
N ILE A 164 27.73 3.98 -0.37
CA ILE A 164 27.05 2.69 -0.52
C ILE A 164 25.63 2.94 -1.03
N ASN A 165 25.24 2.24 -2.10
CA ASN A 165 23.86 2.17 -2.56
C ASN A 165 23.17 0.99 -1.88
N ILE A 166 22.21 1.28 -1.00
CA ILE A 166 21.47 0.26 -0.28
C ILE A 166 20.17 0.00 -1.04
N THR A 167 19.96 -1.23 -1.49
CA THR A 167 18.72 -1.66 -2.15
C THR A 167 18.18 -2.90 -1.45
N ALA A 168 16.87 -3.08 -1.48
CA ALA A 168 16.25 -4.32 -1.06
C ALA A 168 15.22 -4.76 -2.09
N ASP A 169 15.35 -6.00 -2.53
CA ASP A 169 14.39 -6.67 -3.40
C ASP A 169 13.55 -7.60 -2.54
N CYS A 170 12.23 -7.45 -2.60
CA CYS A 170 11.31 -8.21 -1.78
C CYS A 170 10.24 -8.88 -2.62
N GLU A 171 10.11 -10.20 -2.46
CA GLU A 171 9.13 -11.02 -3.17
C GLU A 171 8.02 -11.45 -2.23
N ALA A 172 6.77 -11.35 -2.67
CA ALA A 172 5.62 -11.81 -1.89
C ALA A 172 5.60 -13.35 -1.88
N THR A 173 5.77 -13.94 -0.69
CA THR A 173 5.74 -15.41 -0.53
C THR A 173 4.42 -15.91 0.04
N LYS A 174 3.64 -15.05 0.70
CA LYS A 174 2.27 -15.36 1.17
C LYS A 174 1.36 -14.14 1.08
N GLY A 175 0.09 -14.37 0.77
CA GLY A 175 -0.95 -13.35 0.86
C GLY A 175 -0.86 -12.25 -0.18
N GLY A 176 -0.29 -12.51 -1.36
CA GLY A 176 -0.15 -11.52 -2.44
C GLY A 176 -1.49 -10.92 -2.89
N VAL A 177 -2.57 -11.72 -2.91
CA VAL A 177 -3.92 -11.24 -3.20
C VAL A 177 -4.49 -10.49 -2.00
N ILE A 178 -4.69 -9.18 -2.14
CA ILE A 178 -5.11 -8.29 -1.03
C ILE A 178 -6.60 -7.91 -1.06
N GLY A 179 -7.36 -8.31 -2.09
CA GLY A 179 -8.80 -8.07 -2.18
C GLY A 179 -9.21 -7.61 -3.58
N SER A 180 -10.44 -7.14 -3.72
CA SER A 180 -10.96 -6.53 -4.95
C SER A 180 -11.29 -5.05 -4.72
N MET A 181 -11.14 -4.25 -5.76
CA MET A 181 -11.78 -2.94 -5.87
C MET A 181 -13.07 -3.08 -6.64
N ALA A 182 -14.13 -2.44 -6.15
CA ALA A 182 -15.42 -2.37 -6.82
C ALA A 182 -15.76 -0.90 -7.13
N SER A 183 -16.18 -0.63 -8.37
CA SER A 183 -16.74 0.67 -8.78
C SER A 183 -18.12 0.86 -8.13
N ALA A 184 -18.35 2.01 -7.51
CA ALA A 184 -19.63 2.32 -6.87
C ALA A 184 -20.78 2.49 -7.88
N SER A 185 -20.48 2.64 -9.17
CA SER A 185 -21.46 2.84 -10.25
C SER A 185 -22.28 1.58 -10.63
N GLY A 186 -21.93 0.39 -10.10
CA GLY A 186 -22.50 -0.88 -10.55
C GLY A 186 -23.48 -1.61 -9.61
N ALA A 187 -23.61 -1.25 -8.33
CA ALA A 187 -24.46 -2.01 -7.41
C ALA A 187 -25.04 -1.17 -6.25
N SER A 188 -26.37 -1.07 -6.24
CA SER A 188 -27.15 -0.95 -5.01
C SER A 188 -26.63 -1.97 -4.01
N ALA A 189 -26.10 -1.50 -2.88
CA ALA A 189 -25.91 -2.33 -1.71
C ALA A 189 -27.28 -2.76 -1.20
N ASP A 190 -27.78 -3.90 -1.70
CA ASP A 190 -28.75 -4.70 -0.96
C ASP A 190 -27.99 -5.23 0.25
N GLY A 191 -28.11 -4.49 1.36
CA GLY A 191 -27.49 -4.78 2.63
C GLY A 191 -28.06 -6.08 3.17
N GLY A 192 -27.39 -7.19 2.87
CA GLY A 192 -27.62 -8.45 3.57
C GLY A 192 -27.30 -8.24 5.04
N ASP A 193 -28.36 -8.12 5.85
CA ASP A 193 -28.34 -8.16 7.31
C ASP A 193 -27.62 -9.43 7.78
N SER A 194 -26.30 -9.34 7.95
CA SER A 194 -25.57 -10.29 8.80
C SER A 194 -25.86 -9.91 10.24
N GLU A 195 -27.01 -10.40 10.69
CA GLU A 195 -27.46 -10.44 12.08
C GLU A 195 -26.36 -11.11 12.91
N THR A 196 -25.41 -10.29 13.37
CA THR A 196 -24.42 -10.71 14.36
C THR A 196 -25.19 -10.77 15.67
N LYS A 197 -25.78 -11.94 15.90
CA LYS A 197 -26.40 -12.32 17.16
C LYS A 197 -25.37 -12.08 18.27
N ALA A 198 -25.53 -10.96 18.96
CA ALA A 198 -24.78 -10.63 20.16
C ALA A 198 -25.07 -11.74 21.17
N ALA A 199 -24.03 -12.53 21.48
CA ALA A 199 -24.05 -13.39 22.64
C ALA A 199 -24.05 -12.49 23.87
N ALA A 200 -25.25 -12.29 24.42
CA ALA A 200 -25.43 -11.88 25.80
C ALA A 200 -25.04 -13.04 26.72
N ALA A 201 -24.09 -12.78 27.61
CA ALA A 201 -23.91 -13.45 28.89
C ALA A 201 -23.39 -12.34 29.82
N ASP A 202 -24.31 -11.64 30.48
CA ASP A 202 -24.59 -11.80 31.92
C ASP A 202 -23.44 -11.27 32.79
N ASP A 203 -23.58 -10.04 33.29
CA ASP A 203 -23.45 -9.75 34.73
C ASP A 203 -23.82 -8.29 35.09
N GLU A 204 -24.93 -8.17 35.80
CA GLU A 204 -25.27 -7.18 36.85
C GLU A 204 -25.11 -5.67 36.62
N GLY A 205 -26.21 -5.05 36.19
CA GLY A 205 -26.79 -3.88 36.86
C GLY A 205 -26.46 -2.50 36.28
N MET A 206 -27.47 -1.88 35.64
CA MET A 206 -27.79 -0.43 35.73
C MET A 206 -29.17 -0.17 35.06
N PRO A 207 -29.97 0.80 35.54
CA PRO A 207 -31.39 0.91 35.23
C PRO A 207 -31.67 1.61 33.89
N ALA A 208 -32.75 1.16 33.25
CA ALA A 208 -33.33 1.75 32.05
C ALA A 208 -33.82 3.19 32.30
N VAL A 209 -33.54 4.11 31.37
CA VAL A 209 -34.36 5.31 31.17
C VAL A 209 -34.60 5.49 29.68
N VAL A 210 -35.89 5.37 29.35
CA VAL A 210 -36.50 5.49 28.03
C VAL A 210 -37.03 6.92 27.84
N LEU A 211 -36.74 7.49 26.67
CA LEU A 211 -37.47 8.52 25.88
C LEU A 211 -38.12 9.73 26.59
N GLY A 212 -37.77 10.94 26.12
CA GLY A 212 -38.74 12.04 26.01
C GLY A 212 -38.23 13.46 26.22
N GLY A 213 -37.82 14.12 25.12
CA GLY A 213 -38.13 15.52 24.80
C GLY A 213 -37.70 16.67 25.73
N GLY A 214 -36.75 17.48 25.25
CA GLY A 214 -36.68 18.92 25.57
C GLY A 214 -35.53 19.38 26.46
N ALA A 215 -35.08 20.61 26.15
CA ALA A 215 -34.36 21.57 26.99
C ALA A 215 -32.88 21.30 27.39
N LEU A 216 -32.05 22.26 26.95
CA LEU A 216 -31.07 23.02 27.73
C LEU A 216 -30.17 22.33 28.78
N ALA A 217 -28.88 22.57 28.59
CA ALA A 217 -27.80 22.63 29.57
C ALA A 217 -27.31 21.29 30.17
N VAL A 218 -26.01 21.03 30.06
CA VAL A 218 -25.05 21.24 31.16
C VAL A 218 -23.65 20.83 30.68
N VAL A 219 -22.75 21.80 30.83
CA VAL A 219 -21.29 21.71 30.73
C VAL A 219 -20.75 21.03 32.00
N ALA A 220 -19.57 20.40 31.87
CA ALA A 220 -18.63 20.00 32.94
C ALA A 220 -18.85 18.66 33.67
N ALA A 221 -18.16 17.61 33.21
CA ALA A 221 -17.68 16.52 34.07
C ALA A 221 -16.48 15.72 33.49
N GLY A 222 -15.73 16.23 32.50
CA GLY A 222 -14.70 15.44 31.79
C GLY A 222 -13.24 15.66 32.18
N LEU A 223 -12.93 16.57 33.12
CA LEU A 223 -11.55 17.01 33.38
C LEU A 223 -10.88 16.46 34.66
N LEU A 224 -11.53 15.58 35.43
CA LEU A 224 -10.95 15.06 36.68
C LEU A 224 -10.28 13.68 36.59
N PHE A 225 -10.33 12.98 35.44
CA PHE A 225 -9.74 11.63 35.34
C PHE A 225 -8.30 11.61 34.82
N TRP A 226 -7.75 12.73 34.32
CA TRP A 226 -6.42 12.73 33.70
C TRP A 226 -5.26 13.07 34.67
N PHE A 227 -5.54 13.64 35.85
CA PHE A 227 -4.48 14.09 36.77
C PHE A 227 -4.00 13.05 37.80
N SER A 228 -4.64 11.89 37.93
CA SER A 228 -4.27 10.88 38.95
C SER A 228 -3.20 9.87 38.50
N ARG A 229 -2.72 9.92 37.24
CA ARG A 229 -1.75 8.95 36.71
C ARG A 229 -0.28 9.37 36.67
N ARG A 230 0.09 10.58 37.12
CA ARG A 230 1.49 11.06 37.02
C ARG A 230 2.33 10.99 38.31
N ALA A 231 1.80 10.44 39.41
CA ALA A 231 2.50 10.45 40.71
C ALA A 231 3.09 9.10 41.16
N ARG A 232 3.33 8.13 40.25
CA ARG A 232 4.08 6.91 40.60
C ARG A 232 5.06 6.54 39.48
N ARG A 233 6.34 6.84 39.74
CA ARG A 233 7.63 6.55 39.05
C ARG A 233 8.39 7.89 38.97
N ALA A 234 9.41 8.23 39.77
CA ALA A 234 10.54 7.44 40.25
C ALA A 234 11.13 6.55 39.15
#